data_AF-A0A7J4RFB0-F1
#
_entry.id   AF-A0A7J4RFB0-F1
#
_cell.length_a   1.000
_cell.length_b   1.000
_cell.length_c   1.000
_cell.angle_alpha   90.00
_cell.angle_beta   90.00
_cell.angle_gamma   90.00
#
_symmetry.space_group_name_H-M   'P 1'
#
loop_
_entity.id
_entity.type
_entity.pdbx_description
1 polymer ?
#
loop_
_entity_poly.entity_id
_entity_poly.type
_entity_poly.pdbx_seq_one_letter_code
_entity_poly.pdbx_strand_id
1 'polypeptide(L)'
;MDPVRGMEELPLLPAFSDMVQHLPDSLIEILQWFEDQNSHVWIVGGANRHALLGTKILEYDLATTMTPLEMKAYPDTIPTGEKYGTITFRNRGEHYEITTLRTESGYNDGR
;
A
#
# COMPACT_ATOMS: atom_id res chain seq x y z
N MET A 1 14.42 0.05 11.46
CA MET A 1 14.61 1.10 10.45
C MET A 1 13.55 2.13 10.74
N ASP A 2 13.90 3.40 10.89
CA ASP A 2 12.90 4.45 10.98
C ASP A 2 12.25 4.60 9.59
N PRO A 3 10.95 4.26 9.44
CA PRO A 3 10.30 4.18 8.13
C PRO A 3 10.08 5.55 7.48
N VAL A 4 10.13 6.64 8.25
CA VAL A 4 9.94 8.01 7.75
C VAL A 4 11.26 8.77 7.59
N ARG A 5 12.40 8.10 7.84
CA ARG A 5 13.71 8.73 7.74
C ARG A 5 13.96 9.27 6.33
N GLY A 6 14.15 10.58 6.22
CA GLY A 6 14.42 11.26 4.95
C GLY A 6 13.18 11.59 4.13
N MET A 7 11.98 11.38 4.68
CA MET A 7 10.75 11.93 4.13
C MET A 7 10.63 13.39 4.58
N GLU A 8 11.17 14.31 3.79
CA GLU A 8 10.90 15.75 3.97
C GLU A 8 9.53 16.08 3.38
N GLU A 9 8.75 16.92 4.06
CA GLU A 9 7.46 17.39 3.54
C GLU A 9 7.70 18.28 2.31
N LEU A 10 7.51 17.71 1.13
CA LEU A 10 7.54 18.41 -0.14
C LEU A 10 6.12 18.50 -0.71
N PRO A 11 5.80 19.58 -1.45
CA PRO A 11 4.52 19.67 -2.13
C PRO A 11 4.35 18.50 -3.11
N LEU A 12 3.14 17.93 -3.16
CA LEU A 12 2.82 16.88 -4.12
C LEU A 12 3.02 17.41 -5.55
N LEU A 13 3.63 16.57 -6.40
CA LEU A 13 3.63 16.82 -7.84
C LEU A 13 2.16 16.87 -8.34
N PRO A 14 1.86 17.67 -9.39
CA PRO A 14 0.49 17.75 -9.92
C PRO A 14 -0.14 16.39 -10.22
N ALA A 15 0.64 15.45 -10.77
CA ALA A 15 0.21 14.08 -11.04
C ALA A 15 -0.23 13.32 -9.78
N PHE A 16 0.46 13.52 -8.66
CA PHE A 16 0.09 12.88 -7.39
C PHE A 16 -1.06 13.62 -6.70
N SER A 17 -1.15 14.94 -6.85
CA SER A 17 -2.30 15.70 -6.38
C SER A 17 -3.59 15.22 -7.06
N ASP A 18 -3.56 15.01 -8.37
CA ASP A 18 -4.70 14.48 -9.12
C ASP A 18 -5.05 13.05 -8.67
N MET A 19 -4.04 12.18 -8.51
CA MET A 19 -4.24 10.83 -7.99
C MET A 19 -4.92 10.83 -6.61
N VAL A 20 -4.44 11.67 -5.68
CA VAL A 20 -4.98 11.74 -4.31
C VAL A 20 -6.44 12.23 -4.30
N GLN A 21 -6.79 13.19 -5.16
CA GLN A 21 -8.16 13.71 -5.27
C GLN A 21 -9.16 12.69 -5.80
N HIS A 22 -8.69 11.64 -6.49
CA HIS A 22 -9.52 10.63 -7.12
C HIS A 22 -9.34 9.23 -6.52
N LEU A 23 -8.76 9.11 -5.32
CA LEU A 23 -8.68 7.82 -4.65
C LEU A 23 -10.09 7.27 -4.37
N PRO A 24 -10.33 5.96 -4.55
CA PRO A 24 -11.58 5.35 -4.16
C PRO A 24 -11.83 5.52 -2.66
N ASP A 25 -13.07 5.83 -2.26
CA ASP A 25 -13.47 5.90 -0.85
C ASP A 25 -13.07 4.63 -0.07
N SER A 26 -13.20 3.46 -0.69
CA SER A 26 -12.84 2.17 -0.10
C SER A 26 -11.36 2.08 0.27
N LEU A 27 -10.49 2.73 -0.52
CA LEU A 27 -9.07 2.85 -0.21
C LEU A 27 -8.84 3.89 0.90
N ILE A 28 -9.52 5.04 0.84
CA ILE A 28 -9.41 6.09 1.87
C ILE A 28 -9.74 5.53 3.26
N GLU A 29 -10.82 4.75 3.38
CA GLU A 29 -11.22 4.08 4.63
C GLU A 29 -10.15 3.09 5.13
N ILE A 30 -9.47 2.37 4.24
CA ILE A 30 -8.36 1.49 4.60
C ILE A 30 -7.16 2.30 5.10
N LEU A 31 -6.80 3.39 4.42
CA LEU A 31 -5.70 4.26 4.84
C LEU A 31 -5.96 4.88 6.22
N GLN A 32 -7.20 5.33 6.47
CA GLN A 32 -7.65 5.81 7.77
C GLN A 32 -7.54 4.74 8.86
N TRP A 33 -7.90 3.49 8.55
CA TRP A 33 -7.74 2.40 9.51
C TRP A 33 -6.27 2.20 9.93
N PHE A 34 -5.31 2.30 9.00
CA PHE A 34 -3.88 2.22 9.35
C PHE A 34 -3.45 3.40 10.25
N GLU A 35 -3.96 4.60 9.99
CA GLU A 35 -3.73 5.78 10.84
C GLU A 35 -4.27 5.55 12.26
N ASP A 36 -5.50 5.02 12.40
CA ASP A 36 -6.11 4.67 13.70
C ASP A 36 -5.30 3.60 14.46
N GLN A 37 -4.63 2.70 13.74
CA GLN A 37 -3.72 1.71 14.34
C GLN A 37 -2.34 2.29 14.70
N ASN A 38 -2.10 3.58 14.48
CA ASN A 38 -0.78 4.23 14.60
C ASN A 38 0.31 3.52 13.78
N SER A 39 -0.05 3.05 12.58
CA SER A 39 0.86 2.37 11.67
C SER A 39 1.03 3.14 10.38
N HIS A 40 2.16 2.93 9.71
CA HIS A 40 2.43 3.56 8.43
C HIS A 40 2.00 2.66 7.26
N VAL A 41 1.45 3.31 6.23
CA VAL A 41 1.05 2.68 4.97
C VAL A 41 1.36 3.64 3.81
N TRP A 42 1.76 3.08 2.67
CA TRP A 42 2.07 3.85 1.46
C TRP A 42 1.47 3.19 0.23
N ILE A 43 0.99 4.00 -0.70
CA ILE A 43 0.70 3.56 -2.07
C ILE A 43 2.04 3.36 -2.78
N VAL A 44 2.26 2.17 -3.31
CA VAL A 44 3.51 1.77 -3.97
C VAL A 44 3.26 1.24 -5.37
N GLY A 45 4.35 0.93 -6.08
CA GLY A 45 4.27 0.16 -7.33
C GLY A 45 3.60 0.88 -8.50
N GLY A 46 2.73 0.14 -9.19
CA GLY A 46 2.17 0.51 -10.48
C GLY A 46 1.37 1.81 -10.46
N ALA A 47 0.60 2.07 -9.40
CA ALA A 47 -0.22 3.27 -9.27
C ALA A 47 0.61 4.56 -9.43
N ASN A 48 1.75 4.64 -8.75
CA ASN A 48 2.65 5.80 -8.84
C ASN A 48 3.20 5.99 -10.26
N ARG A 49 3.60 4.89 -10.92
CA ARG A 49 4.05 4.91 -12.32
C ARG A 49 2.94 5.42 -13.24
N HIS A 50 1.73 4.90 -13.09
CA HIS A 50 0.59 5.27 -13.94
C HIS A 50 0.18 6.74 -13.74
N ALA A 51 0.16 7.24 -12.50
CA ALA A 51 -0.06 8.64 -12.18
C ALA A 51 0.97 9.55 -12.87
N LEU A 52 2.26 9.24 -12.74
CA LEU A 52 3.34 10.01 -13.37
C LEU A 52 3.28 9.99 -14.90
N LEU A 53 2.82 8.89 -15.50
CA LEU A 53 2.65 8.76 -16.95
C LEU A 53 1.32 9.36 -17.46
N GLY A 54 0.44 9.83 -16.58
CA GLY A 54 -0.89 10.31 -16.96
C GLY A 54 -1.78 9.22 -17.58
N THR A 55 -1.59 7.96 -17.16
CA THR A 55 -2.33 6.81 -17.66
C THR A 55 -3.29 6.27 -16.59
N LYS A 56 -4.30 5.49 -17.02
CA LYS A 56 -5.28 4.93 -16.09
C LYS A 56 -4.61 4.05 -15.04
N ILE A 57 -4.88 4.32 -13.77
CA ILE A 57 -4.55 3.45 -12.64
C ILE A 57 -5.60 2.32 -12.60
N LEU A 58 -5.13 1.08 -12.53
CA LEU A 58 -5.99 -0.12 -12.52
C LEU A 58 -6.15 -0.70 -11.12
N GLU A 59 -5.10 -0.61 -10.30
CA GLU A 59 -5.03 -1.18 -8.97
C GLU A 59 -4.11 -0.33 -8.09
N TYR A 60 -4.30 -0.45 -6.77
CA TYR A 60 -3.47 0.20 -5.77
C TYR A 60 -2.87 -0.85 -4.85
N ASP A 61 -1.55 -1.00 -4.94
CA ASP A 61 -0.78 -1.82 -4.01
C ASP A 61 -0.30 -0.98 -2.83
N LEU A 62 -0.33 -1.57 -1.65
CA LEU A 62 0.06 -0.92 -0.41
C LEU A 62 1.28 -1.61 0.21
N ALA A 63 2.19 -0.80 0.73
CA ALA A 63 3.24 -1.25 1.64
C ALA A 63 2.95 -0.76 3.05
N THR A 64 3.21 -1.56 4.08
CA THR A 64 2.95 -1.16 5.48
C THR A 64 4.06 -1.61 6.43
N THR A 65 4.17 -0.92 7.57
CA THR A 65 4.97 -1.36 8.72
C THR A 65 4.34 -2.52 9.50
N MET A 66 3.05 -2.82 9.31
CA MET A 66 2.39 -3.95 9.99
C MET A 66 2.85 -5.29 9.43
N THR A 67 3.09 -6.25 10.32
CA THR A 67 3.28 -7.65 9.97
C THR A 67 1.97 -8.29 9.51
N PRO A 68 2.00 -9.41 8.76
CA PRO A 68 0.78 -10.13 8.37
C PRO A 68 -0.11 -10.55 9.53
N LEU A 69 0.47 -10.82 10.70
CA LEU A 69 -0.29 -11.15 11.90
C LEU A 69 -1.07 -9.95 12.43
N GLU A 70 -0.45 -8.76 12.47
CA GLU A 70 -1.11 -7.53 12.92
C GLU A 70 -2.18 -7.09 11.91
N MET A 71 -1.91 -7.24 10.60
CA MET A 71 -2.86 -6.92 9.53
C MET A 71 -4.19 -7.70 9.64
N LYS A 72 -4.19 -8.90 10.25
CA LYS A 72 -5.41 -9.69 10.51
C LYS A 72 -6.38 -9.06 11.50
N ALA A 73 -5.99 -7.98 12.17
CA ALA A 73 -6.92 -7.18 12.98
C ALA A 73 -7.93 -6.39 12.13
N TYR A 74 -7.67 -6.21 10.83
CA TYR A 74 -8.64 -5.59 9.93
C TYR A 74 -9.87 -6.52 9.75
N PRO A 75 -11.11 -5.99 9.71
CA PRO A 75 -12.32 -6.82 9.75
C PRO A 75 -12.49 -7.81 8.59
N ASP A 76 -11.99 -7.48 7.40
CA ASP A 76 -12.17 -8.31 6.20
C ASP A 76 -10.86 -8.51 5.43
N THR A 77 -10.21 -9.66 5.66
CA THR A 77 -8.90 -9.99 5.10
C THR A 77 -8.87 -11.36 4.42
N ILE A 78 -7.99 -11.50 3.42
CA ILE A 78 -7.68 -12.77 2.74
C ILE A 78 -6.16 -12.99 2.81
N PRO A 79 -5.68 -14.18 3.27
CA PRO A 79 -4.25 -14.47 3.39
C PRO A 79 -3.62 -14.87 2.04
N THR A 80 -3.76 -14.01 1.03
CA THR A 80 -3.39 -14.28 -0.37
C THR A 80 -1.92 -14.66 -0.55
N GLY A 81 -1.01 -14.05 0.22
CA GLY A 81 0.43 -14.27 0.14
C GLY A 81 1.12 -14.16 1.49
N GLU A 82 0.47 -14.62 2.57
CA GLU A 82 0.91 -14.36 3.96
C GLU A 82 2.37 -14.77 4.22
N LYS A 83 2.81 -15.92 3.67
CA LYS A 83 4.20 -16.40 3.76
C LYS A 83 5.21 -15.40 3.21
N TYR A 84 4.80 -14.62 2.21
CA TYR A 84 5.62 -13.60 1.55
C TYR A 84 5.40 -12.20 2.11
N GLY A 85 4.51 -12.07 3.10
CA GLY A 85 4.24 -10.79 3.75
C GLY A 85 3.00 -10.06 3.26
N THR A 86 2.20 -10.68 2.37
CA THR A 86 1.06 -10.02 1.70
C THR A 86 -0.28 -10.52 2.22
N ILE A 87 -1.16 -9.59 2.60
CA ILE A 87 -2.56 -9.83 2.96
C ILE A 87 -3.43 -8.94 2.07
N THR A 88 -4.53 -9.47 1.53
CA THR A 88 -5.49 -8.67 0.78
C THR A 88 -6.57 -8.17 1.73
N PHE A 89 -6.84 -6.86 1.74
CA PHE A 89 -8.00 -6.29 2.42
C PHE A 89 -9.14 -6.16 1.44
N ARG A 90 -10.36 -6.45 1.90
CA ARG A 90 -11.59 -6.21 1.13
C ARG A 90 -12.35 -5.06 1.74
N ASN A 91 -12.76 -4.12 0.90
CA ASN A 91 -13.62 -3.03 1.34
C ASN A 91 -14.55 -2.58 0.21
N ARG A 92 -15.86 -2.46 0.50
CA ARG A 92 -16.92 -2.07 -0.46
C ARG A 92 -16.90 -2.84 -1.79
N GLY A 93 -16.45 -4.10 -1.78
CA GLY A 93 -16.34 -4.96 -2.97
C GLY A 93 -15.00 -4.87 -3.71
N GLU A 94 -14.14 -3.92 -3.35
CA GLU A 94 -12.79 -3.74 -3.89
C GLU A 94 -11.77 -4.55 -3.07
N HIS A 95 -10.62 -4.83 -3.70
CA HIS A 95 -9.53 -5.61 -3.12
C HIS A 95 -8.22 -4.82 -3.18
N TYR A 96 -7.47 -4.82 -2.08
CA TYR A 96 -6.19 -4.12 -1.97
C TYR A 96 -5.13 -5.05 -1.42
N GLU A 97 -4.05 -5.28 -2.17
CA GLU A 97 -2.92 -6.05 -1.68
C GLU A 97 -2.05 -5.16 -0.78
N ILE A 98 -1.83 -5.62 0.44
CA ILE A 98 -0.99 -4.93 1.42
C ILE A 98 0.16 -5.84 1.80
N THR A 99 1.38 -5.37 1.61
CA THR A 99 2.61 -6.12 1.89
C THR A 99 3.43 -5.44 2.97
N THR A 100 3.86 -6.20 3.98
CA THR A 100 4.81 -5.68 4.99
C THR A 100 6.11 -5.22 4.33
N LEU A 101 6.72 -4.15 4.85
CA LEU A 101 8.06 -3.72 4.45
C LEU A 101 9.03 -4.91 4.59
N ARG A 102 9.75 -5.19 3.51
CA ARG A 102 10.70 -6.29 3.41
C ARG A 102 11.84 -5.92 2.48
N THR A 103 12.98 -6.55 2.69
CA THR A 103 14.09 -6.56 1.75
C THR A 103 14.30 -8.00 1.33
N GLU A 104 14.30 -8.26 0.03
CA GLU A 104 14.69 -9.58 -0.46
C GLU A 104 16.22 -9.63 -0.53
N SER A 105 16.81 -10.66 0.08
CA SER A 105 18.24 -10.97 -0.02
C SER A 105 18.41 -12.30 -0.73
N GLY A 106 19.25 -12.35 -1.77
CA GLY A 106 19.49 -13.56 -2.55
C GLY A 106 18.63 -13.60 -3.81
N TYR A 107 19.02 -12.81 -4.80
CA TYR A 107 18.65 -13.04 -6.18
C TYR A 107 19.44 -14.28 -6.65
N ASN A 108 18.91 -15.49 -6.47
CA ASN A 108 19.30 -16.59 -7.35
C ASN A 108 18.48 -16.42 -8.62
N ASP A 109 19.15 -16.52 -9.77
CA ASP A 109 18.58 -16.23 -11.09
C ASP A 109 17.17 -16.82 -11.22
N GLY A 110 16.24 -16.07 -11.80
CA GLY A 110 14.79 -16.33 -11.79
C GLY A 110 14.33 -17.61 -12.48
N ARG A 111 14.79 -18.76 -11.98
CA ARG A 111 14.54 -20.15 -12.36
C ARG A 111 14.44 -21.02 -11.11
#